data_AF-A0A969IRI8-F1
#
_entry.id   AF-A0A969IRI8-F1
#
_cell.length_a   1.000
_cell.length_b   1.000
_cell.length_c   1.000
_cell.angle_alpha   90.00
_cell.angle_beta   90.00
_cell.angle_gamma   90.00
#
_symmetry.space_group_name_H-M   'P 1'
#
loop_
_entity.id
_entity.type
_entity.pdbx_description
1 polymer ?
#
loop_
_entity_poly.entity_id
_entity_poly.type
_entity_poly.pdbx_seq_one_letter_code
_entity_poly.pdbx_strand_id
1 'polypeptide(L)' 'MSDNGVKLIAAALALLPMIAVALALGKIFSEWLAGVARNPGASDKMQQVGYLAFALTEAIALFALIMAFIILFVG' A
#
# COMPACT_ATOMS: atom_id res chain seq x y z
N MET A 1 28.95 7.81 11.72
CA MET A 1 27.84 8.34 10.90
C MET A 1 27.30 9.57 11.61
N SER A 2 26.98 10.65 10.90
CA SER A 2 26.24 11.77 11.52
C SER A 2 24.81 11.34 11.81
N ASP A 3 24.17 11.91 12.83
CA ASP A 3 22.78 11.59 13.20
C ASP A 3 21.81 11.74 12.02
N ASN A 4 22.03 12.76 11.17
CA ASN A 4 21.25 12.96 9.95
C ASN A 4 21.38 11.78 8.97
N GLY A 5 22.57 11.19 8.83
CA GLY A 5 22.78 10.04 7.96
C GLY A 5 22.02 8.80 8.45
N VAL A 6 21.95 8.59 9.77
CA VAL A 6 21.18 7.48 10.37
C VAL A 6 19.68 7.68 10.17
N LYS A 7 19.16 8.91 10.34
CA LYS A 7 17.74 9.23 10.11
C LYS A 7 17.31 8.96 8.68
N LEU A 8 18.12 9.34 7.69
CA LEU A 8 17.81 9.11 6.27
C LEU A 8 17.72 7.62 5.95
N ILE A 9 18.66 6.80 6.46
CA ILE A 9 18.64 5.35 6.25
C ILE A 9 17.44 4.72 6.95
N ALA A 10 17.17 5.10 8.20
CA ALA A 10 16.03 4.58 8.96
C ALA A 10 14.69 4.92 8.28
N ALA A 11 14.53 6.13 7.76
CA ALA A 11 13.35 6.54 7.01
C ALA A 11 13.17 5.74 5.71
N ALA A 12 14.27 5.47 4.98
CA ALA A 12 14.22 4.62 3.79
C ALA A 12 13.80 3.18 4.13
N LEU A 13 14.33 2.62 5.23
CA LEU A 13 13.96 1.28 5.69
C LEU A 13 12.50 1.20 6.15
N ALA A 14 11.95 2.27 6.72
CA ALA A 14 10.54 2.34 7.11
C ALA A 14 9.57 2.23 5.90
N LEU A 15 10.04 2.49 4.67
CA LEU A 15 9.24 2.39 3.44
C LEU A 15 9.28 1.00 2.79
N LEU A 16 10.05 0.03 3.30
CA LEU A 16 10.08 -1.34 2.75
C LEU A 16 8.68 -2.01 2.61
N PRO A 17 7.70 -1.78 3.50
CA PRO A 17 6.34 -2.31 3.34
C PRO A 17 5.67 -1.92 2.01
N MET A 18 6.10 -0.84 1.35
CA MET A 18 5.58 -0.42 0.04
C MET A 18 5.73 -1.50 -1.03
N ILE A 19 6.72 -2.38 -0.92
CA ILE A 19 6.89 -3.52 -1.83
C ILE A 19 5.70 -4.48 -1.72
N ALA A 20 5.28 -4.80 -0.49
CA ALA A 20 4.13 -5.67 -0.25
C ALA A 20 2.82 -5.02 -0.71
N VAL A 21 2.66 -3.70 -0.47
CA VAL A 21 1.51 -2.92 -0.96
C VAL A 21 1.43 -2.99 -2.49
N ALA A 22 2.53 -2.76 -3.20
CA ALA A 22 2.55 -2.80 -4.67
C ALA A 22 2.13 -4.17 -5.22
N LEU A 23 2.64 -5.26 -4.62
CA LEU A 23 2.28 -6.63 -4.99
C LEU A 23 0.79 -6.93 -4.68
N ALA A 24 0.31 -6.50 -3.51
CA ALA A 24 -1.08 -6.71 -3.09
C ALA A 24 -2.04 -5.97 -4.03
N LEU A 25 -1.79 -4.70 -4.34
CA LEU A 25 -2.61 -3.93 -5.27
C LEU A 25 -2.63 -4.56 -6.67
N GLY A 26 -1.47 -4.96 -7.20
CA GLY A 26 -1.39 -5.66 -8.48
C GLY A 26 -2.25 -6.92 -8.51
N LYS A 27 -2.22 -7.72 -7.44
CA LYS A 27 -3.07 -8.92 -7.31
C LYS A 27 -4.55 -8.58 -7.20
N ILE A 28 -4.93 -7.61 -6.36
CA ILE A 28 -6.33 -7.19 -6.16
C ILE A 28 -6.95 -6.77 -7.48
N PHE A 29 -6.30 -5.88 -8.23
CA PHE A 29 -6.85 -5.40 -9.50
C PHE A 29 -6.86 -6.48 -10.59
N SER A 30 -5.84 -7.34 -10.65
CA SER A 30 -5.80 -8.47 -11.58
C SER A 30 -6.95 -9.46 -11.34
N GLU A 31 -7.16 -9.88 -10.10
CA GLU A 31 -8.23 -10.83 -9.74
C GLU A 31 -9.61 -10.22 -9.88
N TRP A 32 -9.75 -8.93 -9.56
CA TRP A 32 -11.00 -8.21 -9.77
C TRP A 32 -11.36 -8.15 -11.26
N LEU A 33 -10.43 -7.73 -12.14
CA LEU A 33 -10.69 -7.64 -13.57
C LEU A 33 -11.01 -9.02 -14.17
N ALA A 34 -10.27 -10.06 -13.77
CA ALA A 34 -10.53 -11.44 -14.19
C ALA A 34 -11.91 -11.95 -13.72
N GLY A 35 -12.32 -11.59 -12.50
CA GLY A 35 -13.64 -11.95 -11.97
C GLY A 35 -14.78 -11.25 -12.70
N VAL A 36 -14.64 -9.96 -13.02
CA VAL A 36 -15.62 -9.21 -13.82
C VAL A 36 -15.72 -9.79 -15.23
N ALA A 37 -14.59 -10.17 -15.85
CA ALA A 37 -14.59 -10.81 -17.17
C ALA A 37 -15.34 -12.15 -17.17
N ARG A 38 -15.26 -12.92 -16.07
CA ARG A 38 -15.97 -14.22 -15.93
C ARG A 38 -17.46 -14.06 -15.62
N ASN A 39 -17.84 -13.01 -14.88
CA ASN A 39 -19.23 -12.73 -14.56
C ASN A 39 -19.50 -11.21 -14.52
N PRO A 40 -19.80 -10.60 -15.68
CA PRO A 40 -20.06 -9.16 -15.76
C PRO A 40 -21.22 -8.69 -14.88
N GLY A 41 -22.23 -9.54 -14.64
CA GLY A 41 -23.38 -9.21 -13.80
C GLY A 41 -23.06 -9.04 -12.31
N ALA A 42 -21.86 -9.42 -11.87
CA ALA A 42 -21.41 -9.22 -10.50
C ALA A 42 -20.52 -7.97 -10.32
N SER A 43 -20.34 -7.14 -11.36
CA SER A 43 -19.41 -6.01 -11.37
C SER A 43 -19.55 -5.10 -10.16
N ASP A 44 -20.77 -4.69 -9.84
CA ASP A 44 -21.03 -3.64 -8.85
C ASP A 44 -20.68 -4.12 -7.44
N LYS A 45 -21.06 -5.35 -7.12
CA LYS A 45 -20.73 -5.99 -5.84
C LYS A 45 -19.23 -6.22 -5.72
N MET A 46 -18.57 -6.66 -6.79
CA MET A 46 -17.12 -6.86 -6.83
C MET A 46 -16.38 -5.53 -6.69
N GLN A 47 -16.89 -4.46 -7.28
CA GLN A 47 -16.29 -3.13 -7.21
C GLN A 47 -16.30 -2.56 -5.80
N GLN A 48 -17.40 -2.73 -5.07
CA GLN A 48 -17.49 -2.30 -3.68
C GLN A 48 -16.44 -3.02 -2.81
N VAL A 49 -16.31 -4.34 -2.96
CA VAL A 49 -15.31 -5.13 -2.21
C VAL A 49 -13.88 -4.79 -2.66
N GLY A 50 -13.67 -4.57 -3.97
CA GLY A 50 -12.39 -4.18 -4.54
C GLY A 50 -11.89 -2.85 -4.00
N TYR A 51 -12.74 -1.84 -3.90
CA TYR A 51 -12.37 -0.55 -3.30
C TYR A 51 -12.09 -0.65 -1.81
N LEU A 52 -12.83 -1.48 -1.07
CA LEU A 52 -12.52 -1.74 0.34
C LEU A 52 -11.12 -2.37 0.50
N ALA A 53 -10.82 -3.39 -0.30
CA ALA A 53 -9.52 -4.06 -0.27
C ALA A 53 -8.37 -3.11 -0.67
N PHE A 54 -8.60 -2.27 -1.69
CA PHE A 54 -7.68 -1.21 -2.09
C PHE A 54 -7.42 -0.23 -0.94
N ALA A 55 -8.47 0.32 -0.32
CA ALA A 55 -8.35 1.30 0.76
C ALA A 55 -7.62 0.74 1.99
N LEU A 56 -7.89 -0.52 2.37
CA LEU A 56 -7.19 -1.19 3.47
C LEU A 56 -5.71 -1.42 3.15
N THR A 57 -5.40 -1.72 1.89
CA THR A 57 -4.01 -1.92 1.43
C THR A 57 -3.24 -0.59 1.41
N GLU A 58 -3.87 0.49 0.94
CA GLU A 58 -3.31 1.84 0.97
C GLU A 58 -3.11 2.39 2.39
N ALA A 59 -3.97 2.02 3.35
CA ALA A 59 -3.76 2.40 4.75
C ALA A 59 -2.39 1.92 5.29
N ILE A 60 -1.93 0.74 4.85
CA ILE A 60 -0.60 0.22 5.21
C ILE A 60 0.52 1.07 4.59
N ALA A 61 0.35 1.49 3.34
CA ALA A 61 1.29 2.40 2.66
C ALA A 61 1.38 3.75 3.39
N LEU A 62 0.23 4.31 3.77
CA LEU A 62 0.15 5.56 4.53
C LEU A 62 0.82 5.43 5.89
N PHE A 63 0.64 4.32 6.61
CA PHE A 63 1.34 4.11 7.89
C PHE A 63 2.86 4.04 7.71
N ALA A 64 3.36 3.35 6.68
CA ALA A 64 4.78 3.32 6.38
C ALA A 64 5.33 4.73 6.06
N LEU A 65 4.58 5.52 5.29
CA LEU A 65 4.94 6.90 4.96
C LEU A 65 4.94 7.82 6.18
N ILE A 66 3.92 7.70 7.05
CA ILE A 66 3.83 8.46 8.31
C ILE A 66 5.04 8.15 9.20
N MET A 67 5.42 6.87 9.33
CA MET A 67 6.60 6.49 10.11
C MET A 67 7.89 7.07 9.52
N ALA A 68 8.04 7.07 8.20
CA ALA A 68 9.18 7.72 7.55
C ALA A 68 9.25 9.22 7.86
N PHE A 69 8.12 9.93 7.83
CA PHE A 69 8.09 11.35 8.20
C PHE A 69 8.39 11.61 9.68
N ILE A 70 7.89 10.76 10.59
CA ILE A 70 8.21 10.86 12.02
C ILE A 70 9.73 10.73 12.22
N ILE A 71 10.37 9.76 11.57
CA ILE A 71 11.82 9.53 11.66
C ILE A 71 12.62 10.74 11.11
N LEU A 72 12.13 11.38 10.05
CA LEU A 72 12.85 12.49 9.41
C LEU A 72 12.72 13.83 10.14
N PHE A 73 11.55 14.10 10.74
CA PHE A 73 11.20 15.45 11.18
C PHE A 73 10.89 15.58 12.67
N VAL A 74 10.66 14.47 13.38
CA VAL A 74 10.32 14.47 14.81
C VAL A 74 11.38 13.77 15.64
N GLY A 75 11.84 12.60 15.19
CA GLY A 75 12.97 11.87 15.78
C GLY A 75 14.30 12.56 15.54
#